data_AF-A0A8T6SB20-F1
#
_entry.id   AF-A0A8T6SB20-F1
#
_cell.length_a   1.000
_cell.length_b   1.000
_cell.length_c   1.000
_cell.angle_alpha   90.00
_cell.angle_beta   90.00
_cell.angle_gamma   90.00
#
_symmetry.space_group_name_H-M   'P 1'
#
loop_
_entity.id
_entity.type
_entity.pdbx_description
1 polymer ?
#
loop_
_entity_poly.entity_id
_entity_poly.type
_entity_poly.pdbx_seq_one_letter_code
_entity_poly.pdbx_strand_id
1 'polypeptide(L)' 'MYLTKQEEQMLAGECGESVQLAMEILTGVGDIYEAEEMTKIASAHTVMTPYRDIMDAGVE' A
#
# COMPACT_ATOMS: atom_id res chain seq x y z
N MET A 1 -12.78 6.10 -1.57
CA MET A 1 -13.09 4.96 -0.65
C MET A 1 -13.22 5.42 0.80
N TYR A 2 -13.87 4.64 1.68
CA TYR A 2 -13.87 4.84 3.14
C TYR A 2 -12.63 4.20 3.77
N LEU A 3 -11.95 4.95 4.64
CA LEU A 3 -10.79 4.49 5.39
C LEU A 3 -11.12 4.39 6.88
N THR A 4 -10.54 3.40 7.53
CA THR A 4 -10.48 3.32 9.00
C THR A 4 -9.48 4.35 9.53
N LYS A 5 -9.61 4.71 10.83
CA LYS A 5 -8.67 5.64 11.47
C LYS A 5 -7.20 5.23 11.32
N GLN A 6 -6.92 3.93 11.37
CA GLN A 6 -5.57 3.42 11.22
C GLN A 6 -5.05 3.64 9.78
N GLU A 7 -5.89 3.40 8.77
CA GLU A 7 -5.54 3.64 7.36
C GLU A 7 -5.37 5.13 7.06
N GLU A 8 -6.18 6.00 7.68
CA GLU A 8 -6.01 7.46 7.61
C GLU A 8 -4.65 7.88 8.19
N GLN A 9 -4.24 7.32 9.33
CA GLN A 9 -2.91 7.58 9.92
C GLN A 9 -1.77 7.06 9.05
N MET A 10 -1.94 5.88 8.43
CA MET A 10 -0.97 5.33 7.48
C MET A 10 -0.81 6.24 6.26
N LEU A 11 -1.93 6.74 5.69
CA LEU A 11 -1.92 7.67 4.57
C LEU A 11 -1.35 9.04 4.95
N ALA A 12 -1.52 9.49 6.19
CA ALA A 12 -0.94 10.72 6.70
C ALA A 12 0.58 10.64 6.96
N GLY A 13 1.20 9.47 6.76
CA GLY A 13 2.63 9.26 6.97
C GLY A 13 3.05 8.98 8.41
N GLU A 14 2.10 8.81 9.34
CA GLU A 14 2.40 8.54 10.75
C GLU A 14 3.05 7.15 10.97
N CYS A 15 2.96 6.27 9.96
CA CYS A 15 3.51 4.92 9.97
C CYS A 15 4.80 4.79 9.13
N GLY A 16 5.40 5.90 8.69
CA GLY A 16 6.62 5.92 7.89
C GLY A 16 6.37 5.99 6.38
N GLU A 17 7.42 6.33 5.64
CA GLU A 17 7.37 6.71 4.23
C GLU A 17 6.92 5.56 3.30
N SER A 18 7.45 4.35 3.50
CA SER A 18 7.07 3.20 2.68
C SER A 18 5.59 2.81 2.85
N VAL A 19 5.05 2.96 4.07
CA VAL A 19 3.64 2.68 4.36
C VAL A 19 2.75 3.76 3.75
N GLN A 20 3.17 5.03 3.84
CA GLN A 20 2.48 6.13 3.18
C GLN A 20 2.40 5.91 1.67
N LEU A 21 3.53 5.61 1.03
CA LEU A 21 3.59 5.35 -0.41
C LEU A 21 2.67 4.19 -0.82
N ALA A 22 2.68 3.09 -0.04
CA ALA A 22 1.78 1.97 -0.28
C ALA A 22 0.31 2.39 -0.18
N MET A 23 -0.05 3.21 0.82
CA MET A 23 -1.40 3.72 0.99
C MET A 23 -1.83 4.66 -0.14
N GLU A 24 -0.96 5.56 -0.60
CA GLU A 24 -1.24 6.46 -1.74
C GLU A 24 -1.53 5.67 -3.03
N ILE A 25 -0.78 4.58 -3.26
CA ILE A 25 -1.04 3.68 -4.39
C ILE A 25 -2.40 2.99 -4.22
N LEU A 26 -2.66 2.41 -3.04
CA LEU A 26 -3.89 1.67 -2.78
C LEU A 26 -5.14 2.55 -2.88
N THR A 27 -5.11 3.77 -2.33
CA THR A 27 -6.23 4.71 -2.43
C THR A 27 -6.43 5.21 -3.85
N GLY A 28 -5.35 5.48 -4.59
CA GLY A 28 -5.44 5.85 -6.00
C GLY A 28 -6.08 4.75 -6.85
N VAL A 29 -5.72 3.49 -6.63
CA VAL A 29 -6.38 2.34 -7.27
C VAL A 29 -7.85 2.25 -6.83
N GLY A 30 -8.13 2.44 -5.54
CA GLY A 30 -9.48 2.45 -5.00
C GLY A 30 -10.37 3.49 -5.67
N ASP A 31 -9.87 4.71 -5.89
CA ASP A 31 -10.61 5.78 -6.54
C ASP A 31 -10.89 5.49 -8.03
N ILE A 32 -9.94 4.88 -8.75
CA ILE A 32 -10.13 4.48 -10.15
C ILE A 32 -11.25 3.44 -10.30
N TYR A 33 -11.33 2.50 -9.35
CA TYR A 33 -12.32 1.43 -9.38
C TYR A 33 -13.60 1.75 -8.60
N GLU A 34 -13.75 2.98 -8.08
CA GLU A 34 -14.85 3.40 -7.21
C GLU A 34 -15.06 2.43 -6.02
N ALA A 35 -13.96 1.94 -5.45
CA ALA A 35 -13.99 1.00 -4.34
C ALA A 35 -14.56 1.66 -3.07
N GLU A 36 -15.46 0.95 -2.40
CA GLU A 36 -16.06 1.43 -1.15
C GLU A 36 -15.09 1.30 0.05
N GLU A 37 -14.35 0.19 0.16
CA GLU A 37 -13.44 -0.11 1.28
C GLU A 37 -12.26 -1.00 0.87
N MET A 38 -11.26 -1.13 1.74
CA MET A 38 -10.14 -2.06 1.55
C MET A 38 -10.60 -3.52 1.65
N THR A 39 -10.09 -4.37 0.77
CA THR A 39 -10.35 -5.82 0.85
C THR A 39 -9.49 -6.45 1.95
N LYS A 40 -10.11 -7.21 2.85
CA LYS A 40 -9.39 -7.98 3.87
C LYS A 40 -8.58 -9.10 3.23
N ILE A 41 -7.27 -9.04 3.40
CA ILE A 41 -6.37 -10.11 2.98
C ILE A 41 -6.41 -11.27 3.99
N ALA A 42 -6.66 -12.49 3.51
CA ALA A 42 -6.63 -13.69 4.33
C ALA A 42 -5.20 -14.23 4.49
N SER A 43 -4.42 -14.17 3.42
CA SER A 43 -3.01 -14.53 3.39
C SER A 43 -2.32 -13.81 2.23
N ALA A 44 -1.01 -13.59 2.37
CA ALA A 44 -0.15 -13.08 1.31
C ALA A 44 1.12 -13.93 1.26
N HIS A 45 1.63 -14.18 0.06
CA HIS A 45 2.93 -14.79 -0.15
C HIS A 45 3.79 -13.81 -0.91
N THR A 46 4.84 -13.31 -0.25
CA THR A 46 5.80 -12.38 -0.87
C THR A 46 6.89 -13.20 -1.52
N VAL A 47 6.92 -13.21 -2.86
CA VAL A 47 8.06 -13.74 -3.60
C VAL A 47 9.09 -12.62 -3.68
N MET A 48 10.30 -12.87 -3.18
CA MET A 48 11.39 -11.91 -3.31
C MET A 48 11.75 -11.79 -4.79
N THR A 49 11.52 -10.63 -5.37
CA THR A 49 12.00 -10.31 -6.71
C THR A 49 13.50 -9.97 -6.58
N PRO A 50 14.41 -10.58 -7.35
CA PRO A 50 15.83 -10.28 -7.22
C PRO A 50 16.08 -8.80 -7.48
N TYR A 51 17.11 -8.22 -6.85
CA TYR A 51 17.55 -6.83 -7.09
C TYR A 51 17.67 -6.50 -8.58
N ARG A 52 18.00 -7.48 -9.42
CA ARG A 52 18.03 -7.33 -10.87
C ARG A 52 16.73 -6.77 -11.47
N ASP A 53 15.58 -7.09 -10.89
CA ASP A 53 14.27 -6.79 -11.48
C ASP A 53 13.67 -5.49 -10.93
N ILE A 54 13.96 -5.16 -9.66
CA ILE A 54 13.41 -3.99 -8.96
C ILE A 54 14.46 -2.91 -8.66
N MET A 55 15.74 -3.21 -8.92
CA MET A 55 16.89 -2.32 -8.73
C MET A 55 16.82 -1.63 -7.36
N ASP A 56 17.08 -0.32 -7.33
CA ASP A 56 17.13 0.47 -6.10
C ASP A 56 15.77 0.55 -5.39
N ALA A 57 14.65 0.31 -6.09
CA ALA A 57 13.33 0.23 -5.45
C ALA A 57 13.15 -0.99 -4.54
N GLY A 58 14.07 -1.97 -4.59
CA GLY A 58 14.07 -3.15 -3.72
C GLY A 58 15.08 -3.12 -2.58
N VAL A 59 15.79 -2.00 -2.39
CA VAL A 59 16.88 -1.88 -1.39
C VAL A 59 16.41 -1.15 -0.12
N GLU A 60 15.28 -0.44 -0.20
CA GLU A 60 14.65 0.24 0.93
C GLU A 60 13.71 -0.67 1.74
#